data_AF-A0A743BN22-F1
#
_entry.id   AF-A0A743BN22-F1
#
_cell.length_a   1.000
_cell.length_b   1.000
_cell.length_c   1.000
_cell.angle_alpha   90.00
_cell.angle_beta   90.00
_cell.angle_gamma   90.00
#
_symmetry.space_group_name_H-M   'P 1'
#
loop_
_entity.id
_entity.type
_entity.pdbx_description
1 polymer ?
#
loop_
_entity_poly.entity_id
_entity_poly.type
_entity_poly.pdbx_seq_one_letter_code
_entity_poly.pdbx_strand_id
1 'polypeptide(L)'
;MAGRSLTLEAPGLRPGTVIDRCRLVSRTDFMISAGIRKNSPTGNIHPDGLTKKFVKARKISGVKCSDNPPTFHEIRSLAGRLYKNEHGEVFAQKLLGHTSANTTKLYLDERDDKAYMML
;
A
#
# COMPACT_ATOMS: atom_id res chain seq x y z
N MET A 1 -10.87 25.99 -2.41
CA MET A 1 -10.99 25.22 -1.15
C MET A 1 -9.65 24.55 -0.88
N ALA A 2 -8.88 25.02 0.12
CA ALA A 2 -7.65 24.36 0.50
C ALA A 2 -8.02 23.04 1.21
N GLY A 3 -8.09 21.95 0.45
CA GLY A 3 -8.33 20.61 1.01
C GLY A 3 -7.22 20.31 2.01
N ARG A 4 -7.60 19.93 3.24
CA ARG A 4 -6.65 19.47 4.27
C ARG A 4 -5.72 18.44 3.63
N SER A 5 -4.42 18.70 3.70
CA SER A 5 -3.40 17.77 3.26
C SER A 5 -3.45 16.53 4.14
N LEU A 6 -3.68 15.36 3.56
CA LEU A 6 -3.48 14.09 4.26
C LEU A 6 -1.99 13.76 4.20
N THR A 7 -1.34 13.65 5.35
CA THR A 7 0.03 13.17 5.49
C THR A 7 -0.03 11.94 6.38
N LEU A 8 0.74 10.91 6.03
CA LEU A 8 1.03 9.80 6.92
C LEU A 8 2.38 10.11 7.57
N GLU A 9 2.36 10.49 8.84
CA GLU A 9 3.53 11.04 9.53
C GLU A 9 4.63 9.99 9.71
N ALA A 10 4.27 8.74 10.03
CA ALA A 10 5.24 7.67 10.25
C ALA A 10 6.24 7.46 9.08
N PRO A 11 5.81 7.36 7.80
CA PRO A 11 6.73 7.35 6.67
C PRO A 11 7.03 8.75 6.08
N GLY A 12 6.48 9.83 6.63
CA GLY A 12 6.62 11.19 6.09
C GLY A 12 6.06 11.33 4.66
N LEU A 13 4.99 10.59 4.34
CA LEU A 13 4.44 10.51 3.00
C LEU A 13 3.11 11.25 2.89
N ARG A 14 3.04 12.16 1.92
CA ARG A 14 1.80 12.83 1.51
C ARG A 14 1.27 12.17 0.23
N PRO A 15 0.07 11.54 0.21
CA PRO A 15 -0.46 10.88 -0.98
C PRO A 15 -0.56 11.82 -2.18
N GLY A 16 -0.90 13.10 -1.98
CA GLY A 16 -0.90 14.11 -3.05
C GLY A 16 0.45 14.22 -3.74
N THR A 17 1.54 14.29 -2.98
CA THR A 17 2.90 14.37 -3.53
C THR A 17 3.30 13.08 -4.25
N VAL A 18 2.86 11.90 -3.77
CA VAL A 18 3.10 10.62 -4.44
C VAL A 18 2.34 10.56 -5.77
N ILE A 19 1.08 11.00 -5.80
CA ILE A 19 0.27 11.08 -7.02
C ILE A 19 0.92 12.01 -8.05
N ASP A 20 1.40 13.18 -7.63
CA ASP A 20 2.07 14.13 -8.53
C ASP A 20 3.34 13.52 -9.14
N ARG A 21 4.15 12.83 -8.33
CA ARG A 21 5.32 12.09 -8.83
C ARG A 21 4.94 11.01 -9.84
N CYS A 22 3.89 10.24 -9.57
CA CYS A 22 3.39 9.23 -10.51
C CYS A 22 2.93 9.85 -11.84
N ARG A 23 2.22 10.99 -11.79
CA ARG A 23 1.75 11.71 -12.99
C ARG A 23 2.89 12.32 -13.81
N LEU A 24 3.97 12.76 -13.17
CA LEU A 24 5.15 13.29 -13.86
C LEU A 24 5.88 12.21 -14.69
N VAL A 25 5.89 10.96 -14.22
CA VAL A 25 6.61 9.86 -14.87
C VAL A 25 5.74 9.02 -15.79
N SER A 26 4.44 8.91 -15.50
CA SER A 26 3.52 8.11 -16.31
C SER A 26 3.23 8.81 -17.63
N ARG A 27 3.29 8.06 -18.73
CA ARG A 27 2.93 8.50 -20.09
C ARG A 27 1.62 7.86 -20.56
N THR A 28 0.85 7.29 -19.65
CA THR A 28 -0.38 6.55 -19.94
C THR A 28 -1.52 7.05 -19.04
N ASP A 29 -2.74 6.59 -19.32
CA ASP A 29 -3.94 6.95 -18.52
C ASP A 29 -3.93 6.33 -17.11
N PHE A 30 -2.93 5.50 -16.79
CA PHE A 30 -2.80 4.85 -15.49
C PHE A 30 -1.80 5.60 -14.60
N MET A 31 -2.16 5.80 -13.34
CA MET A 31 -1.25 6.36 -12.32
C MET A 31 -0.04 5.46 -12.06
N ILE A 32 -0.24 4.13 -12.11
CA ILE A 32 0.81 3.12 -12.01
C ILE A 32 0.87 2.39 -13.35
N SER A 33 1.98 2.51 -14.06
CA SER A 33 2.12 2.08 -15.46
C SER A 33 3.46 1.38 -15.71
N ALA A 34 3.47 0.40 -16.60
CA ALA A 34 4.69 -0.27 -17.09
C ALA A 34 5.38 0.49 -18.23
N GLY A 35 4.77 1.61 -18.66
CA GLY A 35 5.14 2.37 -19.85
C GLY A 35 4.62 1.73 -21.15
N ILE A 36 4.52 2.54 -22.19
CA ILE A 36 4.09 2.10 -23.54
C ILE A 36 5.21 1.27 -24.17
N ARG A 37 4.87 0.09 -24.67
CA ARG A 37 5.78 -0.82 -25.38
C ARG A 37 5.07 -1.43 -26.58
N LYS A 38 5.82 -1.98 -27.55
CA LYS A 38 5.26 -2.65 -28.73
C LYS A 38 4.16 -3.67 -28.40
N ASN A 39 4.36 -4.44 -27.33
CA ASN A 39 3.43 -5.50 -26.88
C ASN A 39 2.53 -5.05 -25.70
N SER A 40 2.59 -3.79 -25.29
CA SER A 40 1.74 -3.21 -24.24
C SER A 40 1.47 -1.73 -24.58
N PRO A 41 0.54 -1.47 -25.51
CA PRO A 41 0.31 -0.13 -26.04
C PRO A 41 -0.35 0.81 -25.02
N THR A 42 -1.11 0.26 -24.06
CA THR A 42 -1.77 1.05 -23.00
C THR A 42 -0.89 1.22 -21.75
N GLY A 43 0.20 0.44 -21.63
CA GLY A 43 1.08 0.43 -20.46
C GLY A 43 0.43 -0.01 -19.16
N ASN A 44 -0.72 -0.68 -19.21
CA ASN A 44 -1.38 -1.22 -18.03
C ASN A 44 -0.51 -2.29 -17.33
N ILE A 45 -0.67 -2.42 -16.01
CA ILE A 45 0.01 -3.45 -15.22
C ILE A 45 -1.01 -4.49 -14.75
N HIS A 46 -0.67 -5.77 -14.95
CA HIS A 46 -1.42 -6.87 -14.37
C HIS A 46 -1.16 -6.95 -12.85
N PRO A 47 -2.19 -7.14 -12.00
CA PRO A 47 -2.02 -7.20 -10.54
C PRO A 47 -0.98 -8.23 -10.05
N ASP A 48 -0.95 -9.42 -10.67
CA ASP A 48 0.07 -10.45 -10.39
C ASP A 48 1.51 -9.94 -10.60
N GLY A 49 1.71 -9.04 -11.57
CA GLY A 49 3.00 -8.40 -11.81
C GLY A 49 3.45 -7.54 -10.61
N LEU A 50 2.52 -6.80 -9.99
CA LEU A 50 2.81 -6.01 -8.79
C LEU A 50 3.19 -6.93 -7.61
N THR A 51 2.42 -8.00 -7.40
CA THR A 51 2.69 -8.96 -6.33
C THR A 51 4.05 -9.62 -6.49
N LYS A 52 4.40 -10.08 -7.70
CA LYS A 52 5.71 -10.68 -7.98
C LYS A 52 6.86 -9.70 -7.78
N LYS A 53 6.71 -8.45 -8.22
CA LYS A 53 7.73 -7.41 -8.04
C LYS A 53 7.91 -7.04 -6.57
N PHE A 54 6.83 -6.98 -5.80
CA PHE A 54 6.89 -6.77 -4.36
C PHE A 54 7.64 -7.91 -3.66
N VAL A 55 7.32 -9.17 -3.97
CA VAL A 55 8.05 -10.33 -3.42
C VAL A 55 9.54 -10.26 -3.75
N LYS A 56 9.89 -9.86 -4.98
CA LYS A 56 11.30 -9.65 -5.37
C LYS A 56 11.95 -8.54 -4.53
N ALA A 57 11.29 -7.40 -4.35
CA ALA A 57 11.80 -6.29 -3.54
C ALA A 57 11.99 -6.69 -2.06
N ARG A 58 11.03 -7.42 -1.48
CA ARG A 58 11.12 -7.96 -0.12
C ARG A 58 12.31 -8.91 0.06
N LYS A 59 12.60 -9.77 -0.94
CA LYS A 59 13.78 -10.65 -0.90
C LYS A 59 15.09 -9.84 -0.96
N ILE A 60 15.12 -8.77 -1.76
CA ILE A 60 16.30 -7.90 -1.92
C ILE A 60 16.56 -7.05 -0.67
N SER A 61 15.52 -6.67 0.07
CA SER A 61 15.69 -5.84 1.28
C SER A 61 16.43 -6.56 2.41
N GLY A 62 16.60 -7.88 2.34
CA GLY A 62 17.26 -8.68 3.38
C GLY A 62 16.50 -8.75 4.70
N VAL A 63 15.26 -8.27 4.74
CA VAL A 63 14.42 -8.34 5.93
C VAL A 63 14.11 -9.81 6.21
N LYS A 64 14.49 -10.28 7.40
CA LYS A 64 14.09 -11.60 7.88
C LYS A 64 12.58 -11.60 8.08
N CYS A 65 11.92 -12.55 7.45
CA CYS A 65 10.49 -12.78 7.64
C CYS A 65 10.31 -14.22 8.12
N SER A 66 9.20 -14.48 8.80
CA SER A 66 8.75 -15.84 9.12
C SER A 66 8.46 -16.68 7.89
N ASP A 67 8.03 -17.93 8.13
CA ASP A 67 7.58 -18.89 7.11
C ASP A 67 6.44 -18.35 6.23
N ASN A 68 5.67 -17.37 6.73
CA ASN A 68 4.56 -16.73 6.01
C ASN A 68 4.86 -15.24 5.80
N PRO A 69 5.78 -14.89 4.89
CA PRO A 69 6.25 -13.52 4.77
C PRO A 69 5.18 -12.59 4.16
N PRO A 70 5.11 -11.31 4.57
CA PRO A 70 4.02 -10.40 4.21
C PRO A 70 3.91 -10.20 2.70
N THR A 71 2.70 -10.23 2.14
CA THR A 71 2.45 -10.07 0.70
C THR A 71 2.18 -8.61 0.34
N PHE A 72 2.03 -8.31 -0.96
CA PHE A 72 1.67 -6.96 -1.41
C PHE A 72 0.35 -6.45 -0.77
N HIS A 73 -0.59 -7.35 -0.48
CA HIS A 73 -1.86 -7.00 0.16
C HIS A 73 -1.69 -6.47 1.58
N GLU A 74 -0.62 -6.86 2.28
CA GLU A 74 -0.34 -6.41 3.66
C GLU A 74 -0.04 -4.91 3.76
N ILE A 75 0.30 -4.24 2.65
CA ILE A 75 0.43 -2.77 2.61
C ILE A 75 -0.90 -2.09 2.99
N ARG A 76 -2.04 -2.70 2.62
CA ARG A 76 -3.36 -2.18 2.96
C ARG A 76 -3.64 -2.26 4.47
N SER A 77 -3.26 -3.38 5.09
CA SER A 77 -3.35 -3.59 6.54
C SER A 77 -2.46 -2.61 7.29
N LEU A 78 -1.20 -2.47 6.87
CA LEU A 78 -0.25 -1.50 7.40
C LEU A 78 -0.78 -0.06 7.32
N ALA A 79 -1.28 0.36 6.15
CA ALA A 79 -1.88 1.68 5.98
C ALA A 79 -3.07 1.89 6.93
N GLY A 80 -3.95 0.90 7.06
CA GLY A 80 -5.08 0.92 7.99
C GLY A 80 -4.64 1.20 9.43
N ARG A 81 -3.63 0.47 9.92
CA ARG A 81 -3.07 0.65 11.27
C ARG A 81 -2.44 2.03 11.47
N LEU A 82 -1.64 2.50 10.52
CA LEU A 82 -1.01 3.82 10.61
C LEU A 82 -2.05 4.96 10.64
N TYR A 83 -3.03 4.93 9.72
CA TYR A 83 -4.10 5.94 9.71
C TYR A 83 -5.05 5.82 10.91
N LYS A 84 -5.26 4.63 11.47
CA LYS A 84 -5.99 4.45 12.73
C LYS A 84 -5.26 5.15 13.88
N ASN A 85 -3.93 4.99 13.96
CA ASN A 85 -3.13 5.60 15.01
C ASN A 85 -3.10 7.13 14.89
N GLU A 86 -3.05 7.67 13.67
CA GLU A 86 -2.96 9.12 13.43
C GLU A 86 -4.32 9.84 13.40
N HIS A 87 -5.40 9.18 12.95
CA HIS A 87 -6.70 9.82 12.69
C HIS A 87 -7.92 9.08 13.26
N GLY A 88 -7.70 7.97 13.96
CA GLY A 88 -8.75 7.16 14.57
C GLY A 88 -9.36 6.09 13.67
N GLU A 89 -10.02 5.12 14.29
CA GLU A 89 -10.57 3.93 13.65
C GLU A 89 -11.66 4.24 12.60
N VAL A 90 -12.52 5.23 12.87
CA VAL A 90 -13.57 5.65 11.91
C VAL A 90 -12.97 6.20 10.62
N PHE A 91 -11.86 6.95 10.71
CA PHE A 91 -11.15 7.44 9.54
C PHE A 91 -10.53 6.28 8.76
N ALA A 92 -9.83 5.38 9.44
CA ALA A 92 -9.22 4.21 8.82
C ALA A 92 -10.26 3.30 8.13
N GLN A 93 -11.41 3.05 8.76
CA GLN A 93 -12.51 2.29 8.15
C GLN A 93 -12.99 2.92 6.84
N LYS A 94 -13.24 4.25 6.85
CA LYS A 94 -13.68 5.00 5.67
C LYS A 94 -12.63 4.99 4.57
N LEU A 95 -11.36 5.17 4.91
CA LEU A 95 -10.25 5.13 3.97
C LEU A 95 -10.10 3.75 3.32
N LEU A 96 -10.26 2.69 4.11
CA LEU A 96 -10.27 1.32 3.58
C LEU A 96 -11.54 1.04 2.76
N GLY A 97 -12.61 1.80 2.93
CA GLY A 97 -13.88 1.57 2.23
C GLY A 97 -14.62 0.33 2.73
N HIS A 98 -14.47 0.00 4.02
CA HIS A 98 -15.17 -1.13 4.63
C HIS A 98 -16.53 -0.70 5.18
N THR A 99 -17.59 -1.37 4.72
CA THR A 99 -18.96 -1.12 5.20
C THR A 99 -19.15 -1.52 6.66
N SER A 100 -18.45 -2.56 7.13
CA SER A 100 -18.58 -3.06 8.50
C SER A 100 -17.32 -2.78 9.34
N ALA A 101 -17.54 -2.47 10.62
CA ALA A 101 -16.45 -2.34 11.59
C ALA A 101 -15.70 -3.68 11.78
N ASN A 102 -16.40 -4.81 11.70
CA ASN A 102 -15.81 -6.14 11.84
C ASN A 102 -14.74 -6.41 10.76
N THR A 103 -15.03 -6.08 9.49
CA THR A 103 -14.04 -6.18 8.41
C THR A 103 -12.83 -5.28 8.71
N THR A 104 -13.03 -4.08 9.25
CA THR A 104 -11.94 -3.17 9.60
C THR A 104 -11.07 -3.75 10.71
N LYS A 105 -11.65 -4.36 11.74
CA LYS A 105 -10.90 -5.00 12.83
C LYS A 105 -9.91 -6.05 12.32
N LEU A 106 -10.25 -6.85 11.30
CA LEU A 106 -9.33 -7.81 10.69
C LEU A 106 -8.07 -7.17 10.06
N TYR A 107 -8.17 -5.93 9.59
CA TYR A 107 -7.05 -5.17 9.02
C TYR A 107 -6.34 -4.29 10.05
N LEU A 108 -6.99 -3.99 11.18
CA LEU A 108 -6.38 -3.24 12.29
C LEU A 108 -5.73 -4.15 13.33
N ASP A 109 -6.00 -5.45 13.25
CA ASP A 109 -5.32 -6.45 14.02
C ASP A 109 -3.83 -6.46 13.64
N GLU A 110 -2.97 -6.30 14.64
CA GLU A 110 -1.52 -6.33 14.47
C GLU A 110 -1.02 -7.74 14.12
N ARG A 111 -1.89 -8.77 14.22
CA ARG A 111 -1.58 -10.17 13.93
C ARG A 111 -0.19 -10.49 14.47
N ASP A 112 -0.07 -10.43 15.79
CA ASP A 112 1.10 -10.77 16.61
C ASP A 112 2.41 -10.71 15.82
N ASP A 113 3.19 -9.63 15.93
CA ASP A 113 4.45 -9.39 15.17
C ASP A 113 5.41 -10.62 15.11
N LYS A 114 5.28 -11.54 16.08
CA LYS A 114 5.91 -12.86 16.14
C LYS A 114 5.59 -13.79 14.97
N ALA A 115 4.41 -13.65 14.35
CA ALA A 115 4.01 -14.39 13.17
C ALA A 115 4.80 -13.99 11.92
N TYR A 116 5.48 -12.84 11.94
CA TYR A 116 6.32 -12.34 10.84
C TYR A 116 7.79 -12.18 11.20
N MET A 117 8.14 -12.17 12.49
CA MET A 117 9.50 -12.11 13.00
C MET A 117 9.89 -13.43 13.67
N MET A 118 10.69 -14.26 13.00
CA MET A 118 11.52 -15.24 13.71
C MET A 118 12.71 -14.49 14.32
N LEU A 119 12.86 -14.56 15.65
CA LEU A 119 14.14 -14.30 16.32
C LEU A 119 15.16 -15.37 15.89
#